data_AF-A0A1F2Q9G1-F1
#
_entry.id   AF-A0A1F2Q9G1-F1
#
_cell.length_a   1.000
_cell.length_b   1.000
_cell.length_c   1.000
_cell.angle_alpha   90.00
_cell.angle_beta   90.00
_cell.angle_gamma   90.00
#
_symmetry.space_group_name_H-M   'P 1'
#
loop_
_entity.id
_entity.type
_entity.pdbx_description
1 polymer ?
#
loop_
_entity_poly.entity_id
_entity_poly.type
_entity_poly.pdbx_seq_one_letter_code
_entity_poly.pdbx_strand_id
1 'polypeptide(L)'
;MSTDAARIFVVGMGEVGRRLGSALTAAGVEVVPVTRTSGWKEAVADPEGVLVVCVREEALPEVVGCLEGVSPQRLVFVQNGWIRPLLANLPGCSRGLVWFTSKGDFFRVLRPSVFSGAKAEFLATALGRGGVPSAAVGENAFASAEAEKMGFNCVVGLPLAVHQASLGEYLDRHREEAEIVFGEAVAVTSRAVGTTRSARWWGDFLNAAEPIAWVRASTAKALEYRNGAVLRLAHEFGLPAPVNQRLLDAVGFRG
;
A
#
# COMPACT_ATOMS: atom_id res chain seq x y z
N MET A 1 -21.72 10.74 24.20
CA MET A 1 -21.77 9.88 22.99
C MET A 1 -21.04 8.62 23.35
N SER A 2 -21.71 7.46 23.29
CA SER A 2 -21.12 6.18 23.71
C SER A 2 -19.85 5.91 22.91
N THR A 3 -18.72 5.82 23.59
CA THR A 3 -17.43 5.41 23.04
C THR A 3 -17.32 3.88 23.13
N ASP A 4 -18.34 3.15 22.69
CA ASP A 4 -18.18 1.71 22.53
C ASP A 4 -17.06 1.50 21.51
N ALA A 5 -15.97 0.91 21.97
CA ALA A 5 -14.75 0.78 21.19
C ALA A 5 -15.08 -0.01 19.93
N ALA A 6 -15.03 0.65 18.77
CA ALA A 6 -15.33 0.00 17.49
C ALA A 6 -14.44 -1.24 17.33
N ARG A 7 -15.08 -2.41 17.21
CA ARG A 7 -14.42 -3.68 16.91
C ARG A 7 -13.79 -3.59 15.53
N ILE A 8 -12.54 -4.05 15.40
CA ILE A 8 -11.84 -4.08 14.12
C ILE A 8 -11.69 -5.52 13.64
N PHE A 9 -12.23 -5.79 12.46
CA PHE A 9 -12.05 -7.03 11.73
C PHE A 9 -10.84 -6.89 10.80
N VAL A 10 -9.74 -7.59 11.09
CA VAL A 10 -8.54 -7.56 10.24
C VAL A 10 -8.64 -8.68 9.21
N VAL A 11 -8.93 -8.31 7.96
CA VAL A 11 -9.07 -9.25 6.84
C VAL A 11 -7.70 -9.56 6.25
N GLY A 12 -7.19 -10.76 6.54
CA GLY A 12 -5.88 -11.22 6.11
C GLY A 12 -4.80 -11.05 7.17
N MET A 13 -4.52 -12.12 7.93
CA MET A 13 -3.49 -12.16 8.98
C MET A 13 -2.09 -12.49 8.44
N GLY A 14 -1.72 -11.84 7.34
CA GLY A 14 -0.35 -11.82 6.83
C GLY A 14 0.55 -10.94 7.69
N GLU A 15 1.72 -10.59 7.17
CA GLU A 15 2.69 -9.75 7.89
C GLU A 15 2.10 -8.37 8.27
N VAL A 16 1.51 -7.67 7.30
CA VAL A 16 0.87 -6.35 7.55
C VAL A 16 -0.31 -6.51 8.51
N GLY A 17 -1.22 -7.45 8.26
CA GLY A 17 -2.39 -7.65 9.10
C GLY A 17 -2.05 -8.00 10.55
N ARG A 18 -1.06 -8.86 10.79
CA ARG A 18 -0.58 -9.16 12.15
C ARG A 18 0.00 -7.93 12.83
N ARG A 19 0.85 -7.16 12.16
CA ARG A 19 1.45 -5.95 12.74
C ARG A 19 0.41 -4.89 13.09
N LEU A 20 -0.53 -4.62 12.18
CA LEU A 20 -1.63 -3.70 12.44
C LEU A 20 -2.53 -4.22 13.57
N GLY A 21 -2.91 -5.51 13.54
CA GLY A 21 -3.73 -6.13 14.57
C GLY A 21 -3.08 -6.09 15.96
N SER A 22 -1.79 -6.38 16.06
CA SER A 22 -1.04 -6.28 17.32
C SER A 22 -0.98 -4.84 17.84
N ALA A 23 -0.74 -3.86 16.97
CA ALA A 23 -0.74 -2.45 17.36
C ALA A 23 -2.12 -1.99 17.85
N LEU A 24 -3.19 -2.37 17.14
CA LEU A 24 -4.56 -2.07 17.55
C LEU A 24 -4.91 -2.72 18.90
N THR A 25 -4.53 -3.98 19.10
CA THR A 25 -4.72 -4.68 20.38
C THR A 25 -3.95 -3.98 21.51
N ALA A 26 -2.70 -3.58 21.28
CA ALA A 26 -1.89 -2.82 22.25
C ALA A 26 -2.49 -1.45 22.58
N ALA A 27 -3.27 -0.88 21.67
CA ALA A 27 -4.03 0.35 21.89
C ALA A 27 -5.39 0.13 22.61
N GLY A 28 -5.70 -1.11 23.02
CA GLY A 28 -6.95 -1.47 23.68
C GLY A 28 -8.14 -1.65 22.75
N VAL A 29 -7.92 -1.79 21.44
CA VAL A 29 -8.98 -2.06 20.45
C VAL A 29 -9.21 -3.56 20.34
N GLU A 30 -10.47 -3.99 20.36
CA GLU A 30 -10.83 -5.38 20.08
C GLU A 30 -10.54 -5.71 18.61
N VAL A 31 -9.68 -6.70 18.38
CA VAL A 31 -9.30 -7.16 17.04
C VAL A 31 -9.82 -8.57 16.81
N VAL A 32 -10.64 -8.73 15.77
CA VAL A 32 -11.13 -10.03 15.30
C VAL A 32 -10.44 -10.40 13.99
N PRO A 33 -9.68 -11.51 13.94
CA PRO A 33 -9.03 -11.94 12.71
C PRO A 33 -10.05 -12.52 11.73
N VAL A 34 -10.02 -12.06 10.48
CA VAL A 34 -10.79 -12.64 9.38
C VAL A 34 -9.81 -13.30 8.42
N THR A 35 -9.99 -14.61 8.22
CA THR A 35 -9.14 -15.42 7.33
C THR A 35 -9.92 -15.80 6.08
N ARG A 36 -9.32 -16.59 5.18
CA ARG A 36 -10.05 -17.10 4.00
C ARG A 36 -11.28 -17.93 4.38
N THR A 37 -11.26 -18.61 5.53
CA THR A 37 -12.27 -19.61 5.89
C THR A 37 -13.03 -19.27 7.18
N SER A 38 -12.72 -18.16 7.86
CA SER A 38 -13.31 -17.84 9.17
C SER A 38 -13.47 -16.34 9.40
N GLY A 39 -14.38 -15.97 10.30
CA GLY A 39 -14.62 -14.59 10.74
C GLY A 39 -15.58 -13.77 9.87
N TRP A 40 -15.82 -14.16 8.61
CA TRP A 40 -16.65 -13.42 7.67
C TRP A 40 -18.09 -13.19 8.14
N LYS A 41 -18.74 -14.22 8.67
CA LYS A 41 -20.14 -14.12 9.13
C LYS A 41 -20.31 -13.03 10.18
N GLU A 42 -19.39 -12.94 11.13
CA GLU A 42 -19.40 -11.93 12.18
C GLU A 42 -19.04 -10.55 11.63
N ALA A 43 -17.98 -10.47 10.81
CA ALA A 43 -17.50 -9.22 10.23
C ALA A 43 -18.56 -8.51 9.38
N VAL A 44 -19.32 -9.27 8.57
CA VAL A 44 -20.38 -8.71 7.73
C VAL A 44 -21.61 -8.33 8.55
N ALA A 45 -21.96 -9.13 9.57
CA ALA A 45 -23.16 -8.94 10.37
C ALA A 45 -23.08 -7.78 11.38
N ASP A 46 -21.89 -7.39 11.81
CA ASP A 46 -21.69 -6.28 12.74
C ASP A 46 -21.76 -4.92 12.00
N PRO A 47 -22.82 -4.10 12.17
CA PRO A 47 -22.95 -2.84 11.42
C PRO A 47 -21.94 -1.76 11.84
N GLU A 48 -21.37 -1.83 13.04
CA GLU A 48 -20.44 -0.84 13.58
C GLU A 48 -18.97 -1.26 13.40
N GLY A 49 -18.74 -2.55 13.14
CA GLY A 49 -17.42 -3.13 12.91
C GLY A 49 -16.68 -2.53 11.72
N VAL A 50 -15.41 -2.20 11.91
CA VAL A 50 -14.50 -1.68 10.85
C VAL A 50 -13.71 -2.83 10.24
N LEU A 51 -13.70 -2.95 8.92
CA LEU A 51 -12.95 -4.00 8.20
C LEU A 51 -11.67 -3.41 7.62
N VAL A 52 -10.52 -3.83 8.16
CA VAL A 52 -9.19 -3.43 7.66
C VAL A 52 -8.64 -4.53 6.77
N VAL A 53 -8.62 -4.29 5.47
CA VAL A 53 -8.26 -5.25 4.43
C VAL A 53 -6.75 -5.28 4.20
N CYS A 54 -6.10 -6.33 4.69
CA CYS A 54 -4.66 -6.54 4.71
C CYS A 54 -4.19 -7.70 3.81
N VAL A 55 -5.05 -8.17 2.90
CA VAL A 55 -4.69 -9.17 1.89
C VAL A 55 -3.77 -8.58 0.82
N ARG A 56 -3.08 -9.46 0.09
CA ARG A 56 -2.30 -9.07 -1.09
C ARG A 56 -3.22 -8.58 -2.19
N GLU A 57 -2.69 -7.74 -3.07
CA GLU A 57 -3.41 -7.16 -4.19
C GLU A 57 -4.05 -8.22 -5.09
N GLU A 58 -3.37 -9.34 -5.35
CA GLU A 58 -3.89 -10.42 -6.21
C GLU A 58 -5.10 -11.15 -5.61
N ALA A 59 -5.27 -11.10 -4.29
CA ALA A 59 -6.42 -11.68 -3.58
C ALA A 59 -7.54 -10.66 -3.36
N LEU A 60 -7.30 -9.38 -3.71
CA LEU A 60 -8.26 -8.32 -3.45
C LEU A 60 -9.58 -8.47 -4.23
N PRO A 61 -9.61 -8.92 -5.51
CA PRO A 61 -10.88 -9.10 -6.23
C PRO A 61 -11.84 -10.07 -5.54
N GLU A 62 -11.35 -11.22 -5.07
CA GLU A 62 -12.14 -12.20 -4.31
C GLU A 62 -12.69 -11.59 -3.02
N VAL A 63 -11.83 -10.90 -2.27
CA VAL A 63 -12.20 -10.25 -1.00
C VAL A 63 -13.23 -9.14 -1.21
N VAL A 64 -13.11 -8.34 -2.28
CA VAL A 64 -14.10 -7.31 -2.62
C VAL A 64 -15.47 -7.96 -2.89
N GLY A 65 -15.51 -9.12 -3.53
CA GLY A 65 -16.75 -9.90 -3.69
C GLY A 65 -17.37 -10.31 -2.35
N CYS A 66 -16.57 -10.72 -1.37
CA CYS A 66 -17.06 -11.05 -0.02
C CYS A 66 -17.58 -9.84 0.77
N LEU A 67 -17.23 -8.61 0.35
CA LEU A 67 -17.64 -7.37 0.99
C LEU A 67 -18.93 -6.79 0.38
N GLU A 68 -19.57 -7.48 -0.56
CA GLU A 68 -20.84 -7.06 -1.13
C GLU A 68 -21.90 -6.84 -0.03
N GLY A 69 -22.57 -5.70 -0.08
CA GLY A 69 -23.55 -5.28 0.93
C GLY A 69 -22.96 -4.64 2.20
N VAL A 70 -21.63 -4.67 2.39
CA VAL A 70 -20.99 -3.94 3.48
C VAL A 70 -20.89 -2.46 3.12
N SER A 71 -21.29 -1.57 4.04
CA SER A 71 -21.16 -0.12 3.87
C SER A 71 -19.69 0.27 3.60
N PRO A 72 -19.39 1.01 2.50
CA PRO A 72 -18.02 1.42 2.19
C PRO A 72 -17.33 2.20 3.31
N GLN A 73 -18.09 2.98 4.11
CA GLN A 73 -17.56 3.76 5.23
C GLN A 73 -16.94 2.89 6.35
N ARG A 74 -17.25 1.59 6.37
CA ARG A 74 -16.66 0.59 7.28
C ARG A 74 -15.36 -0.02 6.75
N LEU A 75 -15.07 0.15 5.46
CA LEU A 75 -13.98 -0.52 4.78
C LEU A 75 -12.72 0.35 4.78
N VAL A 76 -11.57 -0.27 5.08
CA VAL A 76 -10.25 0.35 5.01
C VAL A 76 -9.31 -0.55 4.21
N PHE A 77 -8.73 -0.03 3.13
CA PHE A 77 -7.81 -0.78 2.26
C PHE A 77 -6.37 -0.26 2.40
N VAL A 78 -5.41 -1.15 2.67
CA VAL A 78 -4.00 -0.81 2.96
C VAL A 78 -2.99 -1.38 1.95
N GLN A 79 -3.46 -1.77 0.76
CA GLN A 79 -2.61 -2.33 -0.29
C GLN A 79 -1.59 -1.30 -0.80
N ASN A 80 -0.45 -1.81 -1.27
CA ASN A 80 0.68 -1.03 -1.74
C ASN A 80 0.55 -0.66 -3.23
N GLY A 81 -0.15 -1.48 -4.02
CA GLY A 81 -0.34 -1.27 -5.45
C GLY A 81 -1.43 -0.26 -5.81
N TRP A 82 -1.51 0.05 -7.10
CA TRP A 82 -2.53 0.87 -7.73
C TRP A 82 -3.87 0.13 -7.81
N ILE A 83 -4.60 0.12 -6.69
CA ILE A 83 -5.86 -0.60 -6.54
C ILE A 83 -7.10 0.26 -6.79
N ARG A 84 -6.94 1.53 -7.20
CA ARG A 84 -8.06 2.45 -7.48
C ARG A 84 -9.14 1.83 -8.40
N PRO A 85 -8.79 1.15 -9.51
CA PRO A 85 -9.80 0.53 -10.36
C PRO A 85 -10.64 -0.55 -9.64
N LEU A 86 -10.04 -1.29 -8.71
CA LEU A 86 -10.73 -2.33 -7.92
C LEU A 86 -11.71 -1.74 -6.90
N LEU A 87 -11.51 -0.48 -6.51
CA LEU A 87 -12.32 0.21 -5.52
C LEU A 87 -13.32 1.21 -6.13
N ALA A 88 -13.41 1.29 -7.46
CA ALA A 88 -14.26 2.26 -8.14
C ALA A 88 -15.74 2.16 -7.72
N ASN A 89 -16.22 0.96 -7.39
CA ASN A 89 -17.59 0.70 -6.94
C ASN A 89 -17.78 0.79 -5.41
N LEU A 90 -16.74 1.19 -4.67
CA LEU A 90 -16.77 1.36 -3.21
C LEU A 90 -16.46 2.81 -2.82
N PRO A 91 -17.24 3.81 -3.30
CA PRO A 91 -17.00 5.21 -2.98
C PRO A 91 -17.16 5.44 -1.47
N GLY A 92 -16.24 6.22 -0.89
CA GLY A 92 -16.26 6.54 0.55
C GLY A 92 -15.56 5.51 1.45
N CYS A 93 -14.96 4.46 0.90
CA CYS A 93 -14.03 3.64 1.67
C CYS A 93 -12.79 4.44 2.09
N SER A 94 -12.22 4.05 3.23
CA SER A 94 -10.95 4.62 3.69
C SER A 94 -9.77 3.93 3.03
N ARG A 95 -8.67 4.66 2.86
CA ARG A 95 -7.41 4.14 2.32
C ARG A 95 -6.29 4.40 3.30
N GLY A 96 -5.33 3.47 3.35
CA GLY A 96 -4.09 3.62 4.12
C GLY A 96 -2.86 3.30 3.27
N LEU A 97 -1.78 4.04 3.48
CA LEU A 97 -0.46 3.73 2.95
C LEU A 97 0.45 3.39 4.11
N VAL A 98 0.77 2.11 4.24
CA VAL A 98 1.66 1.62 5.30
C VAL A 98 3.12 1.89 4.96
N TRP A 99 3.85 2.45 5.91
CA TRP A 99 5.27 2.84 5.77
C TRP A 99 6.16 2.13 6.79
N PHE A 100 5.97 0.83 6.95
CA PHE A 100 6.89 -0.02 7.68
C PHE A 100 7.26 -1.24 6.83
N THR A 101 8.40 -1.85 7.16
CA THR A 101 8.74 -3.19 6.72
C THR A 101 8.68 -4.13 7.91
N SER A 102 8.34 -5.38 7.64
CA SER A 102 8.34 -6.42 8.66
C SER A 102 8.69 -7.76 8.03
N LYS A 103 9.57 -8.53 8.66
CA LYS A 103 10.00 -9.85 8.21
C LYS A 103 10.41 -10.69 9.41
N GLY A 104 9.54 -11.61 9.82
CA GLY A 104 9.73 -12.33 11.09
C GLY A 104 9.73 -11.33 12.24
N ASP A 105 10.76 -11.39 13.09
CA ASP A 105 10.89 -10.49 14.24
C ASP A 105 11.37 -9.08 13.87
N PHE A 106 11.95 -8.91 12.68
CA PHE A 106 12.39 -7.59 12.22
C PHE A 106 11.18 -6.71 11.91
N PHE A 107 11.11 -5.54 12.54
CA PHE A 107 10.12 -4.50 12.27
C PHE A 107 10.81 -3.14 12.22
N ARG A 108 10.55 -2.36 11.17
CA ARG A 108 11.10 -1.02 11.03
C ARG A 108 10.07 -0.11 10.40
N VAL A 109 9.73 0.97 11.10
CA VAL A 109 9.01 2.10 10.55
C VAL A 109 9.97 2.88 9.66
N LEU A 110 9.59 3.04 8.39
CA LEU A 110 10.34 3.82 7.40
C LEU A 110 9.89 5.28 7.43
N ARG A 111 8.58 5.50 7.58
CA ARG A 111 7.92 6.80 7.77
C ARG A 111 6.60 6.61 8.51
N PRO A 112 5.96 7.67 9.03
CA PRO A 112 4.58 7.58 9.48
C PRO A 112 3.67 7.07 8.35
N SER A 113 2.81 6.10 8.67
CA SER A 113 1.76 5.64 7.75
C SER A 113 0.71 6.73 7.61
N VAL A 114 0.05 6.85 6.45
CA VAL A 114 -0.99 7.87 6.25
C VAL A 114 -2.31 7.23 5.89
N PHE A 115 -3.40 7.78 6.41
CA PHE A 115 -4.76 7.30 6.18
C PHE A 115 -5.66 8.44 5.69
N SER A 116 -6.63 8.13 4.84
CA SER A 116 -7.65 9.07 4.39
C SER A 116 -9.02 8.40 4.31
N GLY A 117 -10.08 9.19 4.45
CA GLY A 117 -11.47 8.73 4.50
C GLY A 117 -12.04 8.63 5.92
N ALA A 118 -13.26 8.12 6.02
CA ALA A 118 -14.10 8.17 7.24
C ALA A 118 -13.47 7.53 8.50
N LYS A 119 -12.53 6.59 8.35
CA LYS A 119 -11.88 5.89 9.46
C LYS A 119 -10.43 6.32 9.70
N ALA A 120 -9.95 7.35 8.99
CA ALA A 120 -8.56 7.78 9.04
C ALA A 120 -8.11 8.24 10.42
N GLU A 121 -8.85 9.15 11.06
CA GLU A 121 -8.50 9.70 12.39
C GLU A 121 -8.49 8.62 13.46
N PHE A 122 -9.51 7.78 13.47
CA PHE A 122 -9.63 6.65 14.39
C PHE A 122 -8.43 5.70 14.25
N LEU A 123 -8.14 5.24 13.03
CA LEU A 123 -7.03 4.30 12.79
C LEU A 123 -5.68 4.93 13.08
N ALA A 124 -5.45 6.17 12.65
CA ALA A 124 -4.18 6.84 12.89
C ALA A 124 -3.91 6.99 14.40
N THR A 125 -4.93 7.37 15.16
CA THR A 125 -4.84 7.50 16.62
C THR A 125 -4.60 6.15 17.29
N ALA A 126 -5.38 5.13 16.95
CA ALA A 126 -5.26 3.79 17.55
C ALA A 126 -3.91 3.15 17.22
N LEU A 127 -3.50 3.15 15.96
CA LEU A 127 -2.20 2.61 15.54
C LEU A 127 -1.03 3.38 16.18
N GLY A 128 -1.12 4.71 16.28
CA GLY A 128 -0.13 5.54 16.95
C GLY A 128 0.07 5.16 18.42
N ARG A 129 -1.03 4.97 19.17
CA ARG A 129 -0.97 4.46 20.57
C ARG A 129 -0.38 3.05 20.65
N GLY A 130 -0.63 2.24 19.63
CA GLY A 130 -0.08 0.89 19.46
C GLY A 130 1.37 0.81 18.97
N GLY A 131 2.07 1.94 18.84
CA GLY A 131 3.47 1.97 18.40
C GLY A 131 3.70 1.91 16.89
N VAL A 132 2.65 2.10 16.07
CA VAL A 132 2.75 2.26 14.61
C VAL A 132 2.43 3.71 14.25
N PRO A 133 3.45 4.59 14.11
CA PRO A 133 3.25 5.99 13.81
C PRO A 133 2.39 6.17 12.56
N SER A 134 1.29 6.90 12.72
CA SER A 134 0.26 7.05 11.70
C SER A 134 -0.36 8.45 11.76
N ALA A 135 -0.80 8.97 10.63
CA ALA A 135 -1.48 10.27 10.54
C ALA A 135 -2.73 10.17 9.65
N ALA A 136 -3.78 10.89 10.03
CA ALA A 136 -4.92 11.13 9.17
C ALA A 136 -4.64 12.35 8.28
N VAL A 137 -4.92 12.23 6.98
CA VAL A 137 -4.67 13.28 6.00
C VAL A 137 -5.87 13.45 5.07
N GLY A 138 -6.05 14.66 4.56
CA GLY A 138 -7.06 14.97 3.55
C GLY A 138 -6.78 14.26 2.21
N GLU A 139 -7.80 14.18 1.36
CA GLU A 139 -7.76 13.46 0.09
C GLU A 139 -6.60 13.89 -0.82
N ASN A 140 -6.37 15.20 -0.98
CA ASN A 140 -5.28 15.73 -1.81
C ASN A 140 -3.89 15.32 -1.30
N ALA A 141 -3.70 15.35 0.02
CA ALA A 141 -2.44 14.94 0.64
C ALA A 141 -2.24 13.42 0.50
N PHE A 142 -3.32 12.64 0.63
CA PHE A 142 -3.28 11.20 0.41
C PHE A 142 -2.95 10.85 -1.04
N ALA A 143 -3.59 11.50 -2.01
CA ALA A 143 -3.31 11.33 -3.44
C ALA A 143 -1.83 11.60 -3.76
N SER A 144 -1.28 12.68 -3.20
CA SER A 144 0.14 13.02 -3.32
C SER A 144 1.05 11.92 -2.75
N ALA A 145 0.73 11.42 -1.55
CA ALA A 145 1.46 10.33 -0.91
C ALA A 145 1.32 8.99 -1.66
N GLU A 146 0.17 8.72 -2.29
CA GLU A 146 -0.09 7.51 -3.08
C GLU A 146 0.79 7.48 -4.34
N ALA A 147 0.92 8.61 -5.04
CA ALA A 147 1.81 8.74 -6.19
C ALA A 147 3.29 8.53 -5.80
N GLU A 148 3.74 9.14 -4.71
CA GLU A 148 5.10 8.91 -4.18
C GLU A 148 5.32 7.43 -3.80
N LYS A 149 4.35 6.83 -3.10
CA LYS A 149 4.41 5.42 -2.68
C LYS A 149 4.48 4.47 -3.88
N MET A 150 3.79 4.79 -4.98
CA MET A 150 3.88 4.02 -6.22
C MET A 150 5.30 4.07 -6.79
N GLY A 151 5.95 5.23 -6.81
CA GLY A 151 7.36 5.35 -7.17
C GLY A 151 8.25 4.46 -6.31
N PHE A 152 8.08 4.52 -4.99
CA PHE A 152 8.81 3.67 -4.05
C PHE A 152 8.62 2.18 -4.35
N ASN A 153 7.38 1.73 -4.51
CA ASN A 153 7.06 0.31 -4.71
C ASN A 153 7.50 -0.23 -6.09
N CYS A 154 7.57 0.64 -7.11
CA CYS A 154 8.08 0.28 -8.44
C CYS A 154 9.60 0.10 -8.44
N VAL A 155 10.33 0.80 -7.57
CA VAL A 155 11.77 0.60 -7.37
C VAL A 155 12.04 -0.59 -6.44
N VAL A 156 11.35 -0.68 -5.30
CA VAL A 156 11.50 -1.74 -4.30
C VAL A 156 10.64 -2.96 -4.67
N GLY A 157 10.92 -3.52 -5.85
CA GLY A 157 10.14 -4.62 -6.41
C GLY A 157 10.79 -5.21 -7.65
N LEU A 158 10.26 -4.84 -8.82
CA LEU A 158 10.66 -5.41 -10.11
C LEU A 158 12.15 -5.26 -10.44
N PRO A 159 12.79 -4.07 -10.33
CA PRO A 159 14.20 -3.92 -10.67
C PRO A 159 15.11 -4.85 -9.85
N LEU A 160 14.82 -5.04 -8.57
CA LEU A 160 15.60 -5.94 -7.70
C LEU A 160 15.53 -7.40 -8.18
N ALA A 161 14.38 -7.82 -8.72
CA ALA A 161 14.20 -9.14 -9.30
C ALA A 161 14.86 -9.28 -10.68
N VAL A 162 14.87 -8.23 -11.49
CA VAL A 162 15.56 -8.24 -12.79
C VAL A 162 17.07 -8.34 -12.59
N HIS A 163 17.63 -7.52 -11.70
CA HIS A 163 19.07 -7.44 -11.47
C HIS A 163 19.59 -8.46 -10.44
N GLN A 164 18.71 -9.24 -9.81
CA GLN A 164 19.04 -10.18 -8.73
C GLN A 164 19.88 -9.54 -7.61
N ALA A 165 19.57 -8.28 -7.30
CA ALA A 165 20.32 -7.42 -6.39
C ALA A 165 19.51 -7.09 -5.13
N SER A 166 20.21 -6.76 -4.04
CA SER A 166 19.58 -6.06 -2.93
C SER A 166 19.26 -4.62 -3.33
N LEU A 167 18.39 -3.96 -2.57
CA LEU A 167 18.07 -2.56 -2.81
C LEU A 167 19.31 -1.67 -2.76
N GLY A 168 20.20 -1.90 -1.80
CA GLY A 168 21.47 -1.17 -1.69
C GLY A 168 22.39 -1.41 -2.88
N GLU A 169 22.56 -2.68 -3.29
CA GLU A 169 23.37 -3.03 -4.47
C GLU A 169 22.80 -2.41 -5.76
N TYR A 170 21.47 -2.41 -5.90
CA TYR A 170 20.79 -1.81 -7.04
C TYR A 170 20.95 -0.29 -7.05
N LEU A 171 20.78 0.38 -5.90
CA LEU A 171 20.96 1.83 -5.80
C LEU A 171 22.41 2.27 -5.99
N ASP A 172 23.38 1.42 -5.68
CA ASP A 172 24.81 1.68 -5.91
C ASP A 172 25.17 1.54 -7.41
N ARG A 173 24.79 0.42 -8.03
CA ARG A 173 25.20 0.08 -9.41
C ARG A 173 24.30 0.65 -10.51
N HIS A 174 23.04 0.89 -10.19
CA HIS A 174 21.99 1.25 -11.14
C HIS A 174 21.20 2.49 -10.68
N ARG A 175 21.86 3.44 -10.00
CA ARG A 175 21.24 4.64 -9.43
C ARG A 175 20.40 5.42 -10.43
N GLU A 176 20.94 5.65 -11.62
CA GLU A 176 20.26 6.40 -12.68
C GLU A 176 18.98 5.67 -13.14
N GLU A 177 19.04 4.35 -13.33
CA GLU A 177 17.86 3.54 -13.65
C GLU A 177 16.81 3.63 -12.53
N ALA A 178 17.23 3.53 -11.26
CA ALA A 178 16.34 3.65 -10.11
C ALA A 178 15.62 5.01 -10.07
N GLU A 179 16.35 6.11 -10.33
CA GLU A 179 15.80 7.46 -10.37
C GLU A 179 14.82 7.63 -11.54
N ILE A 180 15.12 7.06 -12.71
CA ILE A 180 14.22 7.09 -13.86
C ILE A 180 12.96 6.27 -13.59
N VAL A 181 13.07 5.04 -13.08
CA VAL A 181 11.91 4.20 -12.72
C VAL A 181 11.00 4.92 -11.73
N PHE A 182 11.60 5.51 -10.69
CA PHE A 182 10.87 6.32 -9.71
C PHE A 182 10.18 7.52 -10.38
N GLY A 183 10.92 8.24 -11.22
CA GLY A 183 10.45 9.43 -11.92
C GLY A 183 9.29 9.15 -12.87
N GLU A 184 9.37 8.08 -13.67
CA GLU A 184 8.30 7.62 -14.56
C GLU A 184 7.04 7.26 -13.76
N ALA A 185 7.18 6.40 -12.74
CA ALA A 185 6.06 5.95 -11.91
C ALA A 185 5.36 7.11 -11.22
N VAL A 186 6.13 8.03 -10.63
CA VAL A 186 5.60 9.23 -9.98
C VAL A 186 4.93 10.17 -10.99
N ALA A 187 5.53 10.42 -12.15
CA ALA A 187 4.95 11.34 -13.14
C ALA A 187 3.58 10.84 -13.61
N VAL A 188 3.50 9.55 -13.94
CA VAL A 188 2.27 8.91 -14.41
C VAL A 188 1.20 8.88 -13.32
N THR A 189 1.55 8.43 -12.12
CA THR A 189 0.57 8.32 -11.03
C THR A 189 0.15 9.68 -10.48
N SER A 190 1.04 10.67 -10.54
CA SER A 190 0.69 12.05 -10.18
C SER A 190 -0.32 12.65 -11.15
N ARG A 191 -0.15 12.40 -12.46
CA ARG A 191 -1.14 12.75 -13.49
C ARG A 191 -2.49 12.08 -13.25
N ALA A 192 -2.47 10.81 -12.86
CA ALA A 192 -3.66 10.01 -12.61
C ALA A 192 -4.50 10.50 -11.40
N VAL A 193 -3.83 11.01 -10.35
CA VAL A 193 -4.52 11.55 -9.16
C VAL A 193 -4.66 13.07 -9.13
N GLY A 194 -4.22 13.77 -10.19
CA GLY A 194 -4.31 15.24 -10.26
C GLY A 194 -3.40 15.98 -9.27
N THR A 195 -2.22 15.44 -8.96
CA THR A 195 -1.23 16.08 -8.09
C THR A 195 0.04 16.46 -8.86
N THR A 196 0.90 17.27 -8.23
CA THR A 196 2.16 17.71 -8.81
C THR A 196 3.33 16.98 -8.16
N ARG A 197 4.30 16.57 -8.99
CA ARG A 197 5.53 15.95 -8.50
C ARG A 197 6.33 16.91 -7.64
N SER A 198 6.76 16.46 -6.46
CA SER A 198 7.73 17.19 -5.64
C SER A 198 9.16 16.86 -6.05
N ALA A 199 10.03 17.87 -6.11
CA ALA A 199 11.47 17.69 -6.31
C ALA A 199 12.15 16.95 -5.13
N ARG A 200 11.53 16.94 -3.94
CA ARG A 200 12.10 16.30 -2.74
C ARG A 200 11.92 14.80 -2.69
N TRP A 201 10.95 14.26 -3.43
CA TRP A 201 10.54 12.86 -3.31
C TRP A 201 11.64 11.84 -3.59
N TRP A 202 12.60 12.14 -4.46
CA TRP A 202 13.73 11.24 -4.66
C TRP A 202 14.65 11.19 -3.42
N GLY A 203 14.95 12.35 -2.82
CA GLY A 203 15.70 12.40 -1.56
C GLY A 203 14.97 11.71 -0.42
N ASP A 204 13.66 11.94 -0.32
CA ASP A 204 12.82 11.27 0.68
C ASP A 204 12.82 9.74 0.43
N PHE A 205 12.75 9.30 -0.82
CA PHE A 205 12.85 7.88 -1.20
C PHE A 205 14.16 7.27 -0.69
N LEU A 206 15.31 7.92 -0.95
CA LEU A 206 16.62 7.42 -0.50
C LEU A 206 16.68 7.29 1.03
N ASN A 207 16.17 8.27 1.76
CA ASN A 207 16.09 8.23 3.23
C ASN A 207 15.22 7.05 3.73
N ALA A 208 14.11 6.76 3.05
CA ALA A 208 13.25 5.63 3.42
C ALA A 208 13.81 4.27 2.99
N ALA A 209 14.66 4.24 1.95
CA ALA A 209 15.27 3.04 1.41
C ALA A 209 16.50 2.59 2.21
N GLU A 210 17.25 3.52 2.82
CA GLU A 210 18.49 3.23 3.55
C GLU A 210 18.32 2.12 4.62
N PRO A 211 17.31 2.14 5.53
CA PRO A 211 17.15 1.10 6.55
C PRO A 211 16.81 -0.28 5.98
N ILE A 212 16.46 -0.35 4.70
CA ILE A 212 16.04 -1.58 4.00
C ILE A 212 16.94 -1.89 2.81
N ALA A 213 18.15 -1.34 2.76
CA ALA A 213 19.13 -1.60 1.71
C ALA A 213 19.41 -3.12 1.51
N TRP A 214 19.23 -3.94 2.54
CA TRP A 214 19.39 -5.39 2.49
C TRP A 214 18.24 -6.13 1.79
N VAL A 215 17.10 -5.49 1.55
CA VAL A 215 15.92 -6.12 0.94
C VAL A 215 16.25 -6.62 -0.47
N ARG A 216 15.84 -7.86 -0.76
CA ARG A 216 15.95 -8.49 -2.08
C ARG A 216 14.55 -8.93 -2.55
N ALA A 217 14.33 -8.91 -3.86
CA ALA A 217 13.18 -9.56 -4.48
C ALA A 217 13.69 -10.68 -5.39
N SER A 218 13.51 -11.94 -4.99
CA SER A 218 13.86 -13.08 -5.84
C SER A 218 12.88 -13.26 -7.00
N THR A 219 11.64 -12.80 -6.81
CA THR A 219 10.59 -12.77 -7.82
C THR A 219 9.86 -11.43 -7.74
N ALA A 220 9.50 -10.89 -8.90
CA ALA A 220 8.62 -9.73 -8.96
C ALA A 220 7.19 -10.14 -8.52
N LYS A 221 6.53 -9.29 -7.74
CA LYS A 221 5.21 -9.54 -7.14
C LYS A 221 4.29 -8.35 -7.41
N ALA A 222 2.98 -8.59 -7.47
CA ALA A 222 1.97 -7.57 -7.74
C ALA A 222 2.29 -6.71 -8.98
N LEU A 223 2.89 -7.30 -10.02
CA LEU A 223 3.32 -6.57 -11.22
C LEU A 223 2.16 -5.80 -11.86
N GLU A 224 1.00 -6.45 -11.97
CA GLU A 224 -0.22 -5.85 -12.50
C GLU A 224 -0.64 -4.58 -11.74
N TYR A 225 -0.34 -4.50 -10.45
CA TYR A 225 -0.73 -3.38 -9.58
C TYR A 225 0.43 -2.41 -9.29
N ARG A 226 1.62 -2.65 -9.84
CA ARG A 226 2.81 -1.80 -9.64
C ARG A 226 3.32 -1.28 -10.98
N ASN A 227 4.47 -1.77 -11.44
CA ASN A 227 5.08 -1.34 -12.70
C ASN A 227 4.13 -1.56 -13.90
N GLY A 228 3.34 -2.64 -13.91
CA GLY A 228 2.32 -2.88 -14.94
C GLY A 228 1.18 -1.85 -14.91
N ALA A 229 0.75 -1.42 -13.72
CA ALA A 229 -0.23 -0.34 -13.59
C ALA A 229 0.35 1.00 -14.09
N VAL A 230 1.61 1.30 -13.76
CA VAL A 230 2.32 2.48 -14.30
C VAL A 230 2.32 2.46 -15.82
N LEU A 231 2.66 1.33 -16.44
CA LEU A 231 2.69 1.22 -17.89
C LEU A 231 1.30 1.43 -18.53
N ARG A 232 0.25 0.81 -17.97
CA ARG A 232 -1.13 1.02 -18.46
C ARG A 232 -1.56 2.48 -18.36
N LEU A 233 -1.32 3.13 -17.22
CA LEU A 233 -1.64 4.55 -17.04
C LEU A 233 -0.78 5.45 -17.95
N ALA A 234 0.48 5.09 -18.18
CA ALA A 234 1.36 5.82 -19.09
C ALA A 234 0.78 5.82 -20.51
N HIS A 235 0.30 4.66 -20.98
CA HIS A 235 -0.39 4.55 -22.27
C HIS A 235 -1.69 5.36 -22.30
N GLU A 236 -2.50 5.28 -21.25
CA GLU A 236 -3.76 6.03 -21.12
C GLU A 236 -3.54 7.55 -21.23
N PHE A 237 -2.49 8.07 -20.59
CA PHE A 237 -2.20 9.51 -20.56
C PHE A 237 -1.21 9.98 -21.65
N GLY A 238 -0.75 9.10 -22.53
CA GLY A 238 0.27 9.43 -23.54
C GLY A 238 1.61 9.87 -22.93
N LEU A 239 1.98 9.31 -21.78
CA LEU A 239 3.24 9.59 -21.08
C LEU A 239 4.29 8.49 -21.34
N PRO A 240 5.58 8.82 -21.37
CA PRO A 240 6.64 7.83 -21.50
C PRO A 240 6.86 7.08 -20.18
N ALA A 241 7.00 5.75 -20.26
CA ALA A 241 7.53 4.91 -19.19
C ALA A 241 8.48 3.81 -19.72
N PRO A 242 9.47 4.16 -20.56
CA PRO A 242 10.31 3.19 -21.28
C PRO A 242 11.14 2.29 -20.37
N VAL A 243 11.60 2.78 -19.22
CA VAL A 243 12.40 1.95 -18.30
C VAL A 243 11.50 0.95 -17.59
N ASN A 244 10.31 1.37 -17.14
CA ASN A 244 9.32 0.43 -16.60
C ASN A 244 8.92 -0.64 -17.64
N GLN A 245 8.71 -0.26 -18.91
CA GLN A 245 8.44 -1.22 -19.99
C GLN A 245 9.59 -2.22 -20.14
N ARG A 246 10.84 -1.75 -20.28
CA ARG A 246 12.02 -2.61 -20.44
C ARG A 246 12.15 -3.62 -19.31
N LEU A 247 11.92 -3.20 -18.06
CA LEU A 247 12.00 -4.08 -16.89
C LEU A 247 10.88 -5.12 -16.87
N LEU A 248 9.67 -4.77 -17.33
CA LEU A 248 8.55 -5.71 -17.46
C LEU A 248 8.82 -6.75 -18.56
N ASP A 249 9.37 -6.32 -19.69
CA ASP A 249 9.75 -7.20 -20.80
C ASP A 249 10.81 -8.22 -20.36
N ALA A 250 11.77 -7.80 -19.53
CA ALA A 250 12.82 -8.66 -19.00
C ALA A 250 12.30 -9.84 -18.15
N VAL A 251 11.10 -9.72 -17.58
CA VAL A 251 10.43 -10.81 -16.84
C VAL A 251 9.29 -11.45 -17.62
N GLY A 252 9.14 -11.13 -18.91
CA GLY A 252 8.10 -11.67 -19.79
C GLY A 252 6.69 -11.26 -19.40
N PHE A 253 6.52 -10.14 -18.68
CA PHE A 253 5.20 -9.66 -18.28
C PHE A 253 4.43 -9.17 -19.52
N ARG A 254 3.23 -9.73 -19.73
CA ARG A 254 2.29 -9.30 -20.77
C ARG A 254 1.07 -8.72 -20.05
N GLY A 255 1.07 -7.41 -19.87
CA GLY A 255 0.04 -6.65 -19.14
C GLY A 255 -0.98 -5.97 -20.02
#